data_AF-M7N6K8-F1
#
_entry.id   AF-M7N6K8-F1
#
_cell.length_a   1.000
_cell.length_b   1.000
_cell.length_c   1.000
_cell.angle_alpha   90.00
_cell.angle_beta   90.00
_cell.angle_gamma   90.00
#
_symmetry.space_group_name_H-M   'P 1'
#
loop_
_entity.id
_entity.type
_entity.pdbx_description
1 polymer ?
#
loop_
_entity_poly.entity_id
_entity_poly.type
_entity_poly.pdbx_seq_one_letter_code
_entity_poly.pdbx_strand_id
1 'polypeptide(L)'
;MAAPGGSSTAIQLADLPTLAAMKVAAERPKDIADLGHIINTLDFKDPGELVDLAYAKYGDDSMTLTQGRDNYEIVAEEAFKAAKAIRAKA
;
A
#
# COMPACT_ATOMS: atom_id res chain seq x y z
N MET A 1 7.38 0.23 43.63
CA MET A 1 7.86 1.19 42.62
C MET A 1 6.85 1.17 41.49
N ALA A 2 6.10 2.25 41.28
CA ALA A 2 5.07 2.30 40.24
C ALA A 2 5.73 2.45 38.86
N ALA A 3 5.22 1.75 37.84
CA ALA A 3 5.69 1.90 36.46
C ALA A 3 5.51 3.36 36.00
N PRO A 4 6.43 3.92 35.19
CA PRO A 4 6.27 5.27 34.66
C PRO A 4 4.96 5.35 33.89
N GLY A 5 4.16 6.38 34.17
CA GLY A 5 2.87 6.61 33.51
C GLY A 5 3.05 6.78 32.01
N GLY A 6 2.42 5.92 31.21
CA GLY A 6 2.39 6.07 29.76
C GLY A 6 1.54 7.28 29.36
N SER A 7 2.07 8.11 28.46
CA SER A 7 1.30 9.19 27.81
C SER A 7 0.61 8.62 26.57
N SER A 8 -0.72 8.74 26.49
CA SER A 8 -1.47 8.43 25.26
C SER A 8 -1.51 9.65 24.34
N THR A 9 -1.10 9.50 23.09
CA THR A 9 -1.12 10.56 22.07
C THR A 9 -1.99 10.13 20.90
N ALA A 10 -2.89 11.02 20.46
CA ALA A 10 -3.66 10.82 19.23
C ALA A 10 -2.83 11.23 18.01
N ILE A 11 -2.79 10.38 16.98
CA ILE A 11 -2.14 10.67 15.69
C ILE A 11 -3.15 10.53 14.56
N GLN A 12 -3.00 11.36 13.52
CA GLN A 12 -3.78 11.22 12.29
C GLN A 12 -3.01 10.38 11.29
N LEU A 13 -3.69 9.40 10.70
CA LEU A 13 -3.15 8.53 9.66
C LEU A 13 -3.93 8.76 8.38
N ALA A 14 -3.25 8.60 7.24
CA ALA A 14 -3.94 8.48 5.97
C ALA A 14 -4.81 7.22 5.95
N ASP A 15 -5.93 7.28 5.24
CA ASP A 15 -6.76 6.10 5.00
C ASP A 15 -5.99 5.04 4.21
N LEU A 16 -6.39 3.78 4.37
CA LEU A 16 -5.70 2.65 3.73
C LEU A 16 -5.60 2.79 2.20
N PRO A 17 -6.64 3.21 1.46
CA PRO A 17 -6.52 3.47 0.02
C PRO A 17 -5.47 4.54 -0.31
N THR A 18 -5.45 5.64 0.42
CA THR A 18 -4.42 6.68 0.26
C THR A 18 -3.02 6.13 0.55
N LEU A 19 -2.85 5.34 1.61
CA LEU A 19 -1.56 4.69 1.92
C LEU A 19 -1.13 3.71 0.82
N ALA A 20 -2.06 2.96 0.23
CA ALA A 20 -1.76 2.06 -0.86
C ALA A 20 -1.25 2.82 -2.08
N ALA A 21 -1.95 3.89 -2.49
CA ALA A 21 -1.55 4.74 -3.59
C ALA A 21 -0.16 5.36 -3.37
N MET A 22 0.11 5.88 -2.17
CA MET A 22 1.42 6.43 -1.80
C MET A 22 2.54 5.40 -1.94
N LYS A 23 2.28 4.15 -1.53
CA LYS A 23 3.25 3.06 -1.57
C LYS A 23 3.51 2.54 -2.98
N VAL A 24 2.47 2.43 -3.81
CA VAL A 24 2.61 2.12 -5.24
C VAL A 24 3.47 3.17 -5.92
N ALA A 25 3.14 4.46 -5.74
CA ALA A 25 3.87 5.57 -6.34
C ALA A 25 5.34 5.68 -5.87
N ALA A 26 5.66 5.17 -4.67
CA ALA A 26 7.02 5.21 -4.14
C ALA A 26 7.96 4.14 -4.73
N GLU A 27 7.40 3.05 -5.29
CA GLU A 27 8.13 1.97 -5.98
C GLU A 27 9.29 1.35 -5.16
N ARG A 28 9.15 1.30 -3.83
CA ARG A 28 10.23 0.81 -2.96
C ARG A 28 10.02 -0.67 -2.63
N PRO A 29 11.08 -1.50 -2.68
CA PRO A 29 10.99 -2.91 -2.32
C PRO A 29 10.42 -3.16 -0.91
N LYS A 30 10.73 -2.27 0.05
CA LYS A 30 10.21 -2.35 1.42
C LYS A 30 8.69 -2.18 1.53
N ASP A 31 8.07 -1.47 0.57
CA ASP A 31 6.64 -1.19 0.58
C ASP A 31 5.82 -2.39 0.07
N ILE A 32 6.43 -3.40 -0.56
CA ILE A 32 5.76 -4.61 -1.07
C ILE A 32 5.06 -5.41 0.04
N ALA A 33 5.73 -5.61 1.18
CA ALA A 33 5.15 -6.33 2.30
C ALA A 33 3.96 -5.56 2.91
N ASP A 34 4.12 -4.24 3.04
CA ASP A 34 3.06 -3.36 3.55
C ASP A 34 1.84 -3.35 2.61
N LEU A 35 2.07 -3.27 1.29
CA LEU A 35 1.02 -3.39 0.29
C LEU A 35 0.33 -4.75 0.37
N GLY A 36 1.05 -5.84 0.64
CA GLY A 36 0.46 -7.16 0.85
C GLY A 36 -0.56 -7.20 2.00
N HIS A 37 -0.27 -6.51 3.11
CA HIS A 37 -1.24 -6.34 4.20
C HIS A 37 -2.44 -5.49 3.81
N ILE A 38 -2.20 -4.38 3.09
CA ILE A 38 -3.27 -3.48 2.64
C ILE A 38 -4.19 -4.19 1.64
N ILE A 39 -3.64 -4.95 0.70
CA ILE A 39 -4.39 -5.77 -0.28
C ILE A 39 -5.35 -6.73 0.45
N ASN A 40 -4.86 -7.46 1.44
CA ASN A 40 -5.70 -8.38 2.19
C ASN A 40 -6.78 -7.65 3.01
N THR A 41 -6.50 -6.44 3.47
CA THR A 41 -7.43 -5.65 4.29
C THR A 41 -8.51 -4.99 3.45
N LEU A 42 -8.17 -4.49 2.27
CA LEU A 42 -9.09 -3.85 1.32
C LEU A 42 -9.74 -4.85 0.36
N ASP A 43 -9.33 -6.11 0.42
CA ASP A 43 -9.87 -7.23 -0.36
C ASP A 43 -9.75 -7.03 -1.88
N PHE A 44 -8.64 -6.41 -2.35
CA PHE A 44 -8.35 -6.28 -3.78
C PHE A 44 -8.25 -7.65 -4.44
N LYS A 45 -8.81 -7.77 -5.64
CA LYS A 45 -8.97 -9.03 -6.37
C LYS A 45 -7.88 -9.28 -7.39
N ASP A 46 -7.35 -8.22 -7.98
CA ASP A 46 -6.27 -8.28 -8.94
C ASP A 46 -5.32 -7.08 -8.85
N PRO A 47 -4.08 -7.22 -9.37
CA PRO A 47 -3.09 -6.14 -9.34
C PRO A 47 -3.54 -4.85 -10.01
N GLY A 48 -4.40 -4.93 -11.02
CA GLY A 48 -4.91 -3.78 -11.77
C GLY A 48 -5.70 -2.83 -10.89
N GLU A 49 -6.54 -3.35 -9.99
CA GLU A 49 -7.31 -2.53 -9.03
C GLU A 49 -6.40 -1.64 -8.16
N LEU A 50 -5.24 -2.14 -7.77
CA LEU A 50 -4.28 -1.40 -6.95
C LEU A 50 -3.61 -0.27 -7.75
N VAL A 51 -3.33 -0.51 -9.03
CA VAL A 51 -2.78 0.51 -9.95
C VAL A 51 -3.85 1.55 -10.27
N ASP A 52 -5.06 1.13 -10.60
CA ASP A 52 -6.20 2.01 -10.86
C ASP A 52 -6.49 2.91 -9.66
N LEU A 53 -6.37 2.40 -8.44
CA LEU A 53 -6.48 3.22 -7.24
C LEU A 53 -5.43 4.32 -7.19
N ALA A 54 -4.17 4.03 -7.54
CA ALA A 54 -3.11 5.03 -7.55
C ALA A 54 -3.38 6.13 -8.59
N TYR A 55 -3.79 5.74 -9.80
CA TYR A 55 -4.18 6.67 -10.86
C TYR A 55 -5.44 7.48 -10.49
N ALA A 56 -6.45 6.86 -9.87
CA ALA A 56 -7.63 7.56 -9.38
C ALA A 56 -7.30 8.59 -8.29
N LYS A 57 -6.27 8.34 -7.47
CA LYS A 57 -5.83 9.26 -6.40
C LYS A 57 -4.98 10.41 -6.92
N TYR A 58 -4.10 10.16 -7.88
CA TYR A 58 -3.08 11.13 -8.32
C TYR A 58 -3.37 11.79 -9.67
N GLY A 59 -4.18 11.15 -10.51
CA GLY A 59 -4.41 11.53 -11.91
C GLY A 59 -3.36 10.96 -12.86
N ASP A 60 -3.73 10.79 -14.13
CA ASP A 60 -2.85 10.25 -15.17
C ASP A 60 -1.65 11.15 -15.47
N ASP A 61 -1.83 12.48 -15.39
CA ASP A 61 -0.77 13.46 -15.63
C ASP A 61 -0.02 13.87 -14.34
N SER A 62 -0.08 13.03 -13.29
CA SER A 62 0.50 13.37 -11.99
C SER A 62 2.02 13.36 -12.01
N MET A 63 2.62 14.38 -11.38
CA MET A 63 4.06 14.35 -11.06
C MET A 63 4.43 13.31 -9.99
N THR A 64 3.44 12.68 -9.34
CA THR A 64 3.67 11.62 -8.35
C THR A 64 3.92 10.27 -9.02
N LEU A 65 3.21 9.98 -10.12
CA LEU A 65 3.34 8.76 -10.90
C LEU A 65 4.34 8.99 -12.03
N THR A 66 5.63 8.96 -11.67
CA THR A 66 6.72 9.33 -12.59
C THR A 66 7.06 8.26 -13.63
N GLN A 67 6.61 7.03 -13.44
CA GLN A 67 6.87 5.90 -14.33
C GLN A 67 5.64 5.58 -15.20
N GLY A 68 5.87 4.77 -16.24
CA GLY A 68 4.76 4.21 -17.01
C GLY A 68 3.93 3.24 -16.18
N ARG A 69 2.65 3.08 -16.56
CA ARG A 69 1.71 2.20 -15.87
C ARG A 69 2.23 0.78 -15.67
N ASP A 70 2.92 0.23 -16.67
CA ASP A 70 3.52 -1.11 -16.64
C ASP A 70 4.48 -1.32 -15.44
N ASN A 71 5.19 -0.28 -15.00
CA ASN A 71 6.04 -0.37 -13.80
C ASN A 71 5.20 -0.58 -12.54
N TYR A 72 4.10 0.15 -12.43
CA TYR A 72 3.21 0.05 -11.27
C TYR A 72 2.48 -1.29 -11.24
N GLU A 73 2.18 -1.88 -12.41
CA GLU A 73 1.64 -3.23 -12.51
C GLU A 73 2.63 -4.27 -11.96
N ILE A 74 3.93 -4.15 -12.26
CA ILE A 74 4.96 -5.02 -11.67
C ILE A 74 4.99 -4.90 -10.14
N VAL A 75 4.94 -3.68 -9.60
CA VAL A 75 4.89 -3.44 -8.15
C VAL A 75 3.64 -4.09 -7.54
N ALA A 76 2.49 -3.95 -8.19
CA ALA A 76 1.24 -4.53 -7.74
C ALA A 76 1.26 -6.07 -7.78
N GLU A 77 1.82 -6.68 -8.82
CA GLU A 77 1.99 -8.13 -8.91
C GLU A 77 2.83 -8.70 -7.76
N GLU A 78 3.95 -8.06 -7.45
CA GLU A 78 4.81 -8.45 -6.32
C GLU A 78 4.08 -8.29 -4.99
N ALA A 79 3.32 -7.21 -4.82
CA ALA A 79 2.49 -7.00 -3.63
C ALA A 79 1.39 -8.08 -3.50
N PHE A 80 0.79 -8.53 -4.59
CA PHE A 80 -0.18 -9.63 -4.58
C PHE A 80 0.46 -10.98 -4.24
N LYS A 81 1.70 -11.24 -4.69
CA LYS A 81 2.47 -12.42 -4.24
C LYS A 81 2.71 -12.36 -2.73
N ALA A 82 3.07 -11.19 -2.19
CA ALA A 82 3.22 -11.00 -0.76
C ALA A 82 1.89 -11.19 0.00
N ALA A 83 0.78 -10.65 -0.51
CA ALA A 83 -0.55 -10.80 0.06
C ALA A 83 -0.95 -12.28 0.20
N LYS A 84 -0.72 -13.08 -0.86
CA LYS A 84 -0.93 -14.54 -0.86
C LYS A 84 -0.07 -15.24 0.18
N ALA A 85 1.22 -14.88 0.26
CA ALA A 85 2.15 -15.47 1.22
C ALA A 85 1.77 -15.14 2.69
N ILE A 86 1.21 -13.96 2.94
CA ILE A 86 0.70 -13.55 4.26
C ILE A 86 -0.54 -14.38 4.63
N ARG A 87 -1.52 -14.51 3.72
CA ARG A 87 -2.74 -15.31 3.97
C ARG A 87 -2.43 -16.78 4.23
N ALA A 88 -1.44 -17.35 3.54
CA ALA A 88 -1.05 -18.74 3.72
C ALA A 88 -0.39 -19.02 5.08
N LYS A 89 0.06 -17.98 5.81
CA LYS A 89 0.70 -18.09 7.13
C LYS A 89 -0.24 -17.77 8.29
N ALA A 90 -1.43 -17.25 8.00
CA ALA A 90 -2.45 -16.88 8.98
C ALA A 90 -3.37 -18.07 9.29
#